data_AF-A0A2S1R6R6-F1
#
_entry.id   AF-A0A2S1R6R6-F1
#
_cell.length_a   1.000
_cell.length_b   1.000
_cell.length_c   1.000
_cell.angle_alpha   90.00
_cell.angle_beta   90.00
_cell.angle_gamma   90.00
#
_symmetry.space_group_name_H-M   'P 1'
#
loop_
_entity.id
_entity.type
_entity.pdbx_description
1 polymer ?
#
loop_
_entity_poly.entity_id
_entity_poly.type
_entity_poly.pdbx_seq_one_letter_code
_entity_poly.pdbx_strand_id
1 'polypeptide(L)'
;MLMVGLTGGIGAGKSTVTAVLADAGAVIVDADRIAREVVEPGSPGLAMLVAEFGEDILGPDGALDRAALAAKAFVDAERTAALNAITHPLIGERTAELFGSAPADSVVVHDMPLLVEGGMASGYHLVIVVDTPAEMRLRRLVEQRGMPEEDARARMARQATDEARRAVADVLIDNSGDRQTTIDLTNALIELRLNPFEHNLRTGTPVVGDRTVVPFRPEWAGEAERACARLRHVVGEIATRIDHVGPTAVDGLDAPDVIDLQVTVRDAPAVEAALAKLTGAGYVRDRSSEQPLLHWCDPARPLEVSVVAEDDPEHEFALLMAEVIGADPGARAEYSEILGRANREETRRFERTLCEASRRGR
;
A
#
# COMPACT_ATOMS: atom_id res chain seq x y z
N MET A 1 2.87 -1.44 15.89
CA MET A 1 3.88 -1.70 14.86
C MET A 1 3.43 -1.09 13.54
N LEU A 2 4.36 -0.51 12.79
CA LEU A 2 4.11 -0.02 11.43
C LEU A 2 4.49 -1.12 10.43
N MET A 3 3.51 -1.61 9.66
CA MET A 3 3.73 -2.60 8.59
C MET A 3 4.04 -1.91 7.26
N VAL A 4 5.22 -2.15 6.71
CA VAL A 4 5.70 -1.58 5.45
C VAL A 4 5.94 -2.69 4.43
N GLY A 5 5.34 -2.59 3.25
CA GLY A 5 5.66 -3.44 2.12
C GLY A 5 6.85 -2.88 1.37
N LEU A 6 7.86 -3.69 1.04
CA LEU A 6 8.99 -3.28 0.22
C LEU A 6 9.07 -4.17 -1.01
N THR A 7 9.14 -3.56 -2.19
CA THR A 7 9.27 -4.29 -3.45
C THR A 7 10.08 -3.52 -4.49
N GLY A 8 10.23 -4.10 -5.67
CA GLY A 8 11.09 -3.61 -6.74
C GLY A 8 11.51 -4.75 -7.65
N GLY A 9 11.65 -4.44 -8.94
CA GLY A 9 12.01 -5.41 -9.96
C GLY A 9 13.34 -6.12 -9.65
N ILE A 10 13.54 -7.30 -10.24
CA ILE A 10 14.81 -8.01 -10.14
C ILE A 10 15.95 -7.10 -10.64
N GLY A 11 17.04 -7.01 -9.88
CA GLY A 11 18.16 -6.08 -10.15
C GLY A 11 17.94 -4.63 -9.71
N ALA A 12 16.78 -4.27 -9.13
CA ALA A 12 16.51 -2.89 -8.66
C ALA A 12 17.30 -2.50 -7.39
N GLY A 13 17.96 -3.44 -6.72
CA GLY A 13 18.81 -3.15 -5.56
C GLY A 13 18.06 -2.96 -4.23
N LYS A 14 16.92 -3.64 -4.06
CA LYS A 14 16.17 -3.73 -2.78
C LYS A 14 17.06 -3.99 -1.56
N SER A 15 18.06 -4.87 -1.71
CA SER A 15 19.00 -5.22 -0.66
C SER A 15 19.77 -4.03 -0.08
N THR A 16 20.00 -2.97 -0.85
CA THR A 16 20.62 -1.75 -0.34
C THR A 16 19.68 -1.03 0.62
N VAL A 17 18.41 -0.90 0.24
CA VAL A 17 17.39 -0.21 1.03
C VAL A 17 17.06 -1.01 2.30
N THR A 18 16.89 -2.34 2.19
CA THR A 18 16.62 -3.20 3.35
C THR A 18 17.79 -3.22 4.34
N ALA A 19 19.03 -3.15 3.87
CA ALA A 19 20.19 -3.03 4.75
C ALA A 19 20.17 -1.73 5.57
N VAL A 20 19.89 -0.59 4.93
CA VAL A 20 19.80 0.71 5.64
C VAL A 20 18.65 0.70 6.65
N LEU A 21 17.49 0.16 6.27
CA LEU A 21 16.34 0.01 7.17
C LEU A 21 16.67 -0.89 8.38
N ALA A 22 17.36 -2.00 8.15
CA ALA A 22 17.80 -2.90 9.22
C ALA A 22 18.80 -2.23 10.18
N ASP A 23 19.78 -1.50 9.63
CA ASP A 23 20.78 -0.75 10.42
C ASP A 23 20.12 0.34 11.28
N ALA A 24 18.99 0.88 10.84
CA ALA A 24 18.16 1.83 11.59
C ALA A 24 17.20 1.18 12.59
N GLY A 25 17.19 -0.16 12.71
CA GLY A 25 16.39 -0.90 13.69
C GLY A 25 15.06 -1.44 13.16
N ALA A 26 14.78 -1.36 11.86
CA ALA A 26 13.59 -2.00 11.30
C ALA A 26 13.72 -3.53 11.30
N VAL A 27 12.61 -4.22 11.57
CA VAL A 27 12.56 -5.69 11.49
C VAL A 27 12.32 -6.08 10.04
N ILE A 28 13.31 -6.68 9.39
CA ILE A 28 13.20 -7.14 8.00
C ILE A 28 12.67 -8.56 7.95
N VAL A 29 11.51 -8.71 7.33
CA VAL A 29 10.90 -10.01 7.00
C VAL A 29 11.09 -10.22 5.50
N ASP A 30 12.02 -11.11 5.16
CA ASP A 30 12.40 -11.40 3.76
C ASP A 30 11.64 -12.63 3.27
N ALA A 31 10.74 -12.43 2.31
CA ALA A 31 9.91 -13.50 1.75
C ALA A 31 10.74 -14.57 1.02
N ASP A 32 11.81 -14.18 0.32
CA ASP A 32 12.71 -15.12 -0.35
C ASP A 32 13.47 -15.95 0.69
N ARG A 33 13.91 -15.34 1.80
CA ARG A 33 14.55 -16.08 2.91
C ARG A 33 13.59 -17.08 3.54
N ILE A 34 12.36 -16.66 3.84
CA ILE A 34 11.33 -17.53 4.42
C ILE A 34 11.04 -18.72 3.50
N ALA A 35 10.88 -18.48 2.19
CA ALA A 35 10.67 -19.53 1.20
C ALA A 35 11.84 -20.54 1.12
N ARG A 36 13.04 -20.18 1.60
CA ARG A 36 14.15 -21.12 1.76
C ARG A 36 14.08 -21.88 3.09
N GLU A 37 13.83 -21.17 4.19
CA GLU A 37 13.76 -21.72 5.55
C GLU A 37 12.72 -22.85 5.67
N VAL A 38 11.53 -22.65 5.12
CA VAL A 38 10.41 -23.60 5.27
C VAL A 38 10.63 -24.95 4.56
N VAL A 39 11.71 -25.07 3.77
CA VAL A 39 12.11 -26.28 3.04
C VAL A 39 13.56 -26.68 3.32
N GLU A 40 14.15 -26.20 4.41
CA GLU A 40 15.49 -26.63 4.84
C GLU A 40 15.48 -28.12 5.29
N PRO A 41 16.66 -28.79 5.29
CA PRO A 41 16.79 -30.15 5.81
C PRO A 41 16.14 -30.32 7.19
N GLY A 42 15.28 -31.33 7.32
CA GLY A 42 14.55 -31.62 8.56
C GLY A 42 13.25 -30.83 8.75
N SER A 43 12.92 -29.89 7.86
CA SER A 43 11.64 -29.18 7.90
C SER A 43 10.47 -30.06 7.45
N PRO A 44 9.24 -29.82 7.96
CA PRO A 44 8.04 -30.46 7.45
C PRO A 44 7.81 -30.18 5.96
N GLY A 45 8.13 -28.96 5.50
CA GLY A 45 7.94 -28.57 4.11
C GLY A 45 8.80 -29.39 3.15
N LEU A 46 10.07 -29.66 3.48
CA LEU A 46 10.91 -30.53 2.66
C LEU A 46 10.35 -31.94 2.58
N ALA A 47 9.89 -32.51 3.69
CA ALA A 47 9.29 -33.85 3.70
C ALA A 47 8.02 -33.94 2.83
N MET A 48 7.17 -32.90 2.88
CA MET A 48 5.98 -32.81 2.03
C MET A 48 6.36 -32.71 0.54
N LEU A 49 7.37 -31.91 0.20
CA LEU A 49 7.85 -31.81 -1.18
C LEU A 49 8.43 -33.13 -1.69
N VAL A 50 9.19 -33.85 -0.88
CA VAL A 50 9.72 -35.18 -1.24
C VAL A 50 8.58 -36.18 -1.47
N ALA A 51 7.54 -36.15 -0.64
CA ALA A 51 6.37 -37.01 -0.81
C ALA A 51 5.62 -36.75 -2.13
N GLU A 52 5.53 -35.48 -2.56
CA GLU A 52 4.79 -35.07 -3.76
C GLU A 52 5.63 -35.17 -5.06
N PHE A 53 6.91 -34.78 -5.00
CA PHE A 53 7.78 -34.63 -6.17
C PHE A 53 8.87 -35.70 -6.27
N GLY A 54 9.03 -36.58 -5.27
CA GLY A 54 10.01 -37.66 -5.23
C GLY A 54 11.35 -37.27 -4.60
N GLU A 55 12.15 -38.27 -4.22
CA GLU A 55 13.45 -38.09 -3.56
C GLU A 55 14.55 -37.50 -4.45
N ASP A 56 14.39 -37.56 -5.76
CA ASP A 56 15.33 -37.00 -6.74
C ASP A 56 15.32 -35.46 -6.79
N ILE A 57 14.49 -34.80 -5.96
CA ILE A 57 14.62 -33.37 -5.65
C ILE A 57 15.64 -33.09 -4.54
N LEU A 58 16.28 -34.11 -3.98
CA LEU A 58 17.29 -33.97 -2.93
C LEU A 58 18.70 -34.03 -3.51
N GLY A 59 19.56 -33.14 -3.00
CA GLY A 59 21.00 -33.22 -3.17
C GLY A 59 21.64 -34.32 -2.32
N PRO A 60 22.93 -34.59 -2.52
CA PRO A 60 23.66 -35.65 -1.80
C PRO A 60 23.79 -35.40 -0.29
N ASP A 61 23.58 -34.17 0.16
CA ASP A 61 23.56 -33.75 1.57
C ASP A 61 22.15 -33.77 2.19
N GLY A 62 21.13 -34.18 1.44
CA GLY A 62 19.73 -34.17 1.87
C GLY A 62 19.07 -32.79 1.80
N ALA A 63 19.74 -31.78 1.24
CA ALA A 63 19.14 -30.48 0.98
C ALA A 63 18.32 -30.48 -0.32
N LEU A 64 17.39 -29.52 -0.45
CA LEU A 64 16.58 -29.38 -1.64
C LEU A 64 17.44 -28.94 -2.85
N ASP A 65 17.48 -29.77 -3.89
CA ASP A 65 17.89 -29.34 -5.23
C ASP A 65 16.75 -28.55 -5.88
N ARG A 66 16.90 -27.22 -5.82
CA ARG A 66 15.92 -26.28 -6.38
C ARG A 66 15.80 -26.38 -7.89
N ALA A 67 16.86 -26.76 -8.60
CA ALA A 67 16.81 -26.90 -10.05
C ALA A 67 16.01 -28.17 -10.42
N ALA A 68 16.25 -29.27 -9.70
CA ALA A 68 15.47 -30.50 -9.86
C ALA A 68 13.99 -30.28 -9.51
N LEU A 69 13.69 -29.60 -8.40
CA LEU A 69 12.32 -29.25 -8.05
C LEU A 69 11.68 -28.36 -9.12
N ALA A 70 12.36 -27.31 -9.57
CA ALA A 70 11.83 -26.40 -10.60
C ALA A 70 11.53 -27.12 -11.92
N ALA A 71 12.40 -28.05 -12.34
CA ALA A 71 12.21 -28.86 -13.53
C ALA A 71 10.98 -29.78 -13.46
N LYS A 72 10.49 -30.10 -12.26
CA LYS A 72 9.27 -30.89 -12.04
C LYS A 72 8.03 -30.05 -11.76
N ALA A 73 8.18 -28.99 -10.96
CA ALA A 73 7.07 -28.18 -10.49
C ALA A 73 6.52 -27.26 -11.59
N PHE A 74 7.36 -26.77 -12.51
CA PHE A 74 6.96 -25.80 -13.52
C PHE A 74 6.71 -26.41 -14.91
N VAL A 75 6.39 -27.71 -14.98
CA VAL A 75 6.07 -28.39 -16.25
C VAL A 75 4.64 -28.09 -16.72
N ASP A 76 3.71 -27.95 -15.78
CA ASP A 76 2.32 -27.63 -16.04
C ASP A 76 1.67 -26.90 -14.84
N ALA A 77 0.44 -26.44 -15.04
CA ALA A 77 -0.31 -25.70 -14.03
C ALA A 77 -0.68 -26.56 -12.81
N GLU A 78 -0.89 -27.86 -12.98
CA GLU A 78 -1.27 -28.78 -11.90
C GLU A 78 -0.10 -28.99 -10.94
N ARG A 79 1.10 -29.22 -11.47
CA ARG A 79 2.33 -29.33 -10.68
C ARG A 79 2.73 -28.03 -10.01
N THR A 80 2.51 -26.90 -10.68
CA THR A 80 2.74 -25.58 -10.07
C THR A 80 1.76 -25.36 -8.91
N ALA A 81 0.51 -25.75 -9.06
CA ALA A 81 -0.49 -25.68 -8.00
C ALA A 81 -0.15 -26.59 -6.82
N ALA A 82 0.35 -27.81 -7.06
CA ALA A 82 0.80 -28.72 -6.02
C ALA A 82 1.96 -28.15 -5.19
N LEU A 83 2.97 -27.56 -5.85
CA LEU A 83 4.07 -26.87 -5.15
C LEU A 83 3.53 -25.73 -4.27
N ASN A 84 2.66 -24.89 -4.83
CA ASN A 84 2.09 -23.74 -4.13
C ASN A 84 1.21 -24.16 -2.95
N ALA A 85 0.44 -25.23 -3.09
CA ALA A 85 -0.40 -25.77 -2.02
C ALA A 85 0.41 -26.25 -0.80
N ILE A 86 1.64 -26.72 -1.02
CA ILE A 86 2.56 -27.11 0.06
C ILE A 86 3.26 -25.88 0.65
N THR A 87 3.81 -25.03 -0.21
CA THR A 87 4.73 -23.97 0.22
C THR A 87 4.02 -22.73 0.75
N HIS A 88 2.91 -22.30 0.15
CA HIS A 88 2.24 -21.05 0.53
C HIS A 88 1.75 -21.06 1.99
N PRO A 89 1.10 -22.13 2.52
CA PRO A 89 0.68 -22.15 3.91
C PRO A 89 1.86 -22.03 4.89
N LEU A 90 2.97 -22.74 4.62
CA LEU A 90 4.16 -22.72 5.46
C LEU A 90 4.85 -21.35 5.45
N ILE A 91 4.94 -20.72 4.27
CA ILE A 91 5.46 -19.35 4.14
C ILE A 91 4.56 -18.37 4.91
N GLY A 92 3.24 -18.52 4.81
CA GLY A 92 2.27 -17.68 5.50
C GLY A 92 2.40 -17.80 7.02
N GLU A 93 2.48 -19.02 7.55
CA GLU A 93 2.64 -19.28 8.98
C GLU A 93 3.96 -18.68 9.50
N ARG A 94 5.07 -18.92 8.81
CA ARG A 94 6.38 -18.37 9.19
C ARG A 94 6.42 -16.85 9.13
N THR A 95 5.78 -16.26 8.11
CA THR A 95 5.63 -14.80 8.00
C THR A 95 4.84 -14.24 9.19
N ALA A 96 3.72 -14.87 9.54
CA ALA A 96 2.88 -14.46 10.67
C ALA A 96 3.61 -14.61 12.01
N GLU A 97 4.40 -15.66 12.20
CA GLU A 97 5.26 -15.84 13.38
C GLU A 97 6.28 -14.69 13.50
N LEU A 98 6.97 -14.35 12.41
CA LEU A 98 7.95 -13.27 12.40
C LEU A 98 7.30 -11.92 12.69
N PHE A 99 6.14 -11.64 12.11
CA PHE A 99 5.35 -10.45 12.43
C PHE A 99 4.92 -10.41 13.90
N GLY A 100 4.42 -11.53 14.44
CA GLY A 100 3.98 -11.63 15.83
C GLY A 100 5.13 -11.53 16.84
N SER A 101 6.36 -11.85 16.43
CA SER A 101 7.56 -11.74 17.27
C SER A 101 8.18 -10.34 17.29
N ALA A 102 7.78 -9.45 16.38
CA ALA A 102 8.31 -8.09 16.31
C ALA A 102 7.87 -7.26 17.53
N PRO A 103 8.75 -6.43 18.12
CA PRO A 103 8.36 -5.50 19.18
C PRO A 103 7.22 -4.58 18.76
N ALA A 104 6.36 -4.20 19.71
CA ALA A 104 5.16 -3.42 19.42
C ALA A 104 5.45 -2.03 18.82
N ASP A 105 6.63 -1.48 19.11
CA ASP A 105 7.18 -0.20 18.65
C ASP A 105 8.08 -0.32 17.41
N SER A 106 8.03 -1.45 16.70
CA SER A 106 8.85 -1.67 15.50
C SER A 106 8.20 -1.15 14.22
N VAL A 107 9.06 -0.72 13.30
CA VAL A 107 8.79 -0.70 11.87
C VAL A 107 9.13 -2.09 11.31
N VAL A 108 8.13 -2.80 10.81
CA VAL A 108 8.29 -4.12 10.20
C VAL A 108 8.23 -3.97 8.69
N VAL A 109 9.31 -4.36 8.01
CA VAL A 109 9.44 -4.24 6.56
C VAL A 109 9.36 -5.64 5.95
N HIS A 110 8.32 -5.88 5.16
CA HIS A 110 8.17 -7.11 4.40
C HIS A 110 8.79 -6.93 3.01
N ASP A 111 10.00 -7.45 2.79
CA ASP A 111 10.63 -7.52 1.46
C ASP A 111 9.95 -8.64 0.66
N MET A 112 8.99 -8.24 -0.18
CA MET A 112 8.13 -9.13 -0.95
C MET A 112 8.28 -8.82 -2.44
N PRO A 113 9.13 -9.58 -3.17
CA PRO A 113 9.35 -9.37 -4.60
C PRO A 113 8.08 -9.46 -5.46
N LEU A 114 7.08 -10.23 -5.01
CA LEU A 114 5.82 -10.47 -5.70
C LEU A 114 4.65 -9.65 -5.11
N LEU A 115 4.94 -8.55 -4.42
CA LEU A 115 3.93 -7.74 -3.73
C LEU A 115 2.84 -7.24 -4.69
N VAL A 116 3.25 -6.81 -5.89
CA VAL A 116 2.33 -6.26 -6.91
C VAL A 116 1.59 -7.38 -7.61
N GLU A 117 2.30 -8.41 -8.02
CA GLU A 117 1.78 -9.60 -8.70
C GLU A 117 0.74 -10.33 -7.84
N GLY A 118 0.95 -10.35 -6.52
CA GLY A 118 0.03 -10.95 -5.56
C GLY A 118 -1.09 -10.02 -5.07
N GLY A 119 -1.15 -8.77 -5.54
CA GLY A 119 -2.18 -7.81 -5.10
C GLY A 119 -2.12 -7.49 -3.59
N MET A 120 -0.94 -7.58 -2.98
CA MET A 120 -0.76 -7.51 -1.53
C MET A 120 -0.58 -6.09 -0.98
N ALA A 121 -0.46 -5.08 -1.85
CA ALA A 121 -0.14 -3.71 -1.46
C ALA A 121 -1.08 -3.12 -0.40
N SER A 122 -2.38 -3.40 -0.49
CA SER A 122 -3.41 -2.89 0.44
C SER A 122 -3.34 -3.49 1.85
N GLY A 123 -2.55 -4.55 2.05
CA GLY A 123 -2.30 -5.15 3.37
C GLY A 123 -1.24 -4.43 4.20
N TYR A 124 -0.59 -3.38 3.65
CA TYR A 124 0.43 -2.61 4.35
C TYR A 124 -0.05 -1.19 4.64
N HIS A 125 0.52 -0.58 5.68
CA HIS A 125 0.26 0.83 5.98
C HIS A 125 0.98 1.74 4.98
N LEU A 126 2.11 1.29 4.43
CA LEU A 126 2.93 2.02 3.47
C LEU A 126 3.66 1.04 2.55
N VAL A 127 3.73 1.34 1.24
CA VAL A 127 4.50 0.56 0.26
C VAL A 127 5.68 1.36 -0.29
N ILE A 128 6.89 0.83 -0.12
CA ILE A 128 8.13 1.32 -0.71
C ILE A 128 8.43 0.52 -1.97
N VAL A 129 8.61 1.22 -3.09
CA VAL A 129 9.11 0.64 -4.34
C VAL A 129 10.50 1.18 -4.62
N VAL A 130 11.48 0.27 -4.74
CA VAL A 130 12.81 0.60 -5.24
C VAL A 130 12.76 0.59 -6.76
N ASP A 131 12.88 1.77 -7.37
CA ASP A 131 12.78 1.95 -8.81
C ASP A 131 14.18 2.02 -9.43
N THR A 132 14.34 1.41 -10.59
CA THR A 132 15.59 1.43 -11.37
C THR A 132 15.26 1.13 -12.83
N PRO A 133 15.77 1.92 -13.79
CA PRO A 133 15.56 1.68 -15.21
C PRO A 133 15.89 0.25 -15.63
N ALA A 134 15.04 -0.36 -16.48
CA ALA A 134 15.17 -1.75 -16.91
C ALA A 134 16.57 -2.09 -17.46
N GLU A 135 17.15 -1.21 -18.28
CA GLU A 135 18.48 -1.41 -18.85
C GLU A 135 19.59 -1.48 -17.77
N MET A 136 19.47 -0.67 -16.73
CA MET A 136 20.41 -0.73 -15.60
C MET A 136 20.24 -2.00 -14.77
N ARG A 137 18.99 -2.45 -14.57
CA ARG A 137 18.70 -3.71 -13.88
C ARG A 137 19.28 -4.89 -14.65
N LEU A 138 19.09 -4.92 -15.98
CA LEU A 138 19.66 -5.94 -16.85
C LEU A 138 21.19 -5.96 -16.75
N ARG A 139 21.84 -4.80 -16.89
CA ARG A 139 23.29 -4.68 -16.74
C ARG A 139 23.79 -5.23 -15.41
N ARG A 140 23.14 -4.87 -14.29
CA ARG A 140 23.46 -5.41 -12.95
C ARG A 140 23.33 -6.93 -12.89
N LEU A 141 22.28 -7.49 -13.48
CA LEU A 141 22.05 -8.94 -13.50
C LEU A 141 23.12 -9.68 -14.28
N VAL A 142 23.52 -9.16 -15.44
CA VAL A 142 24.53 -9.78 -16.30
C VAL A 142 25.93 -9.58 -15.71
N GLU A 143 26.35 -8.34 -15.48
CA GLU A 143 27.73 -8.01 -15.15
C GLU A 143 28.10 -8.33 -13.69
N GLN A 144 27.17 -8.17 -12.75
CA GLN A 144 27.46 -8.31 -11.32
C GLN A 144 27.01 -9.65 -10.76
N ARG A 145 25.94 -10.24 -11.32
CA ARG A 145 25.40 -11.53 -10.87
C ARG A 145 25.71 -12.69 -11.82
N GLY A 146 26.38 -12.43 -12.95
CA GLY A 146 26.79 -13.46 -13.91
C GLY A 146 25.63 -14.18 -14.59
N MET A 147 24.43 -13.57 -14.62
CA MET A 147 23.26 -14.17 -15.23
C MET A 147 23.35 -14.09 -16.76
N PRO A 148 23.06 -15.16 -17.51
CA PRO A 148 22.91 -15.08 -18.96
C PRO A 148 21.87 -14.01 -19.32
N GLU A 149 22.17 -13.15 -20.30
CA GLU A 149 21.30 -12.02 -20.65
C GLU A 149 19.87 -12.47 -21.00
N GLU A 150 19.73 -13.56 -21.73
CA GLU A 150 18.44 -14.14 -22.10
C GLU A 150 17.62 -14.58 -20.87
N ASP A 151 18.26 -15.22 -19.88
CA ASP A 151 17.61 -15.59 -18.61
C ASP A 151 17.21 -14.35 -17.81
N ALA A 152 18.08 -13.33 -17.75
CA ALA A 152 17.78 -12.07 -17.08
C ALA A 152 16.55 -11.37 -17.68
N ARG A 153 16.50 -11.26 -19.02
CA ARG A 153 15.35 -10.69 -19.74
C ARG A 153 14.08 -11.53 -19.52
N ALA A 154 14.18 -12.85 -19.60
CA ALA A 154 13.04 -13.75 -19.38
C ALA A 154 12.45 -13.60 -17.98
N ARG A 155 13.30 -13.46 -16.95
CA ARG A 155 12.84 -13.23 -15.56
C ARG A 155 12.22 -11.86 -15.39
N MET A 156 12.84 -10.80 -15.92
CA MET A 156 12.29 -9.45 -15.86
C MET A 156 10.90 -9.36 -16.51
N ALA A 157 10.70 -10.04 -17.65
CA ALA A 157 9.44 -10.04 -18.38
C ALA A 157 8.28 -10.77 -17.68
N ARG A 158 8.58 -11.65 -16.70
CA ARG A 158 7.56 -12.37 -15.92
C ARG A 158 7.04 -11.59 -14.72
N GLN A 159 7.73 -10.52 -14.33
CA GLN A 159 7.34 -9.68 -13.21
C GLN A 159 6.37 -8.59 -13.66
N ALA A 160 5.71 -7.93 -12.70
CA ALA A 160 4.88 -6.75 -12.95
C ALA A 160 5.66 -5.68 -13.73
N THR A 161 4.95 -4.80 -14.44
CA THR A 161 5.59 -3.66 -15.12
C THR A 161 6.03 -2.60 -14.11
N ASP A 162 6.91 -1.69 -14.54
CA ASP A 162 7.36 -0.60 -13.66
C ASP A 162 6.20 0.38 -13.38
N GLU A 163 5.29 0.58 -14.33
CA GLU A 163 4.06 1.36 -14.15
C GLU A 163 3.17 0.74 -13.07
N ALA A 164 2.96 -0.59 -13.10
CA ALA A 164 2.18 -1.29 -12.09
C ALA A 164 2.80 -1.17 -10.69
N ARG A 165 4.14 -1.19 -10.59
CA ARG A 165 4.83 -0.94 -9.31
C ARG A 165 4.64 0.50 -8.84
N ARG A 166 4.83 1.48 -9.70
CA ARG A 166 4.66 2.90 -9.36
C ARG A 166 3.23 3.21 -8.92
N ALA A 167 2.22 2.58 -9.53
CA ALA A 167 0.82 2.78 -9.18
C ALA A 167 0.51 2.42 -7.72
N VAL A 168 1.17 1.38 -7.17
CA VAL A 168 0.97 0.93 -5.79
C VAL A 168 1.95 1.54 -4.78
N ALA A 169 2.89 2.38 -5.23
CA ALA A 169 3.93 2.93 -4.37
C ALA A 169 3.43 4.16 -3.59
N ASP A 170 3.59 4.14 -2.27
CA ASP A 170 3.47 5.34 -1.42
C ASP A 170 4.80 6.10 -1.35
N VAL A 171 5.91 5.39 -1.57
CA VAL A 171 7.26 5.93 -1.67
C VAL A 171 7.97 5.25 -2.84
N LEU A 172 8.55 6.07 -3.72
CA LEU A 172 9.48 5.62 -4.76
C LEU A 172 10.90 6.00 -4.34
N ILE A 173 11.79 5.01 -4.22
CA ILE A 173 13.22 5.24 -4.03
C ILE A 173 13.92 4.99 -5.35
N ASP A 174 14.42 6.05 -5.98
CA ASP A 174 15.22 5.95 -7.19
C ASP A 174 16.63 5.41 -6.84
N ASN A 175 16.97 4.26 -7.42
CA ASN A 175 18.27 3.61 -7.32
C ASN A 175 18.98 3.53 -8.67
N SER A 176 18.74 4.51 -9.55
CA SER A 176 19.49 4.74 -10.79
C SER A 176 20.82 5.48 -10.58
N GLY A 177 20.95 6.22 -9.47
CA GLY A 177 22.15 6.96 -9.09
C GLY A 177 23.24 6.11 -8.46
N ASP A 178 24.16 6.79 -7.77
CA ASP A 178 25.16 6.13 -6.94
C ASP A 178 24.54 5.59 -5.63
N ARG A 179 25.26 4.65 -5.00
CA ARG A 179 24.79 3.96 -3.80
C ARG A 179 24.56 4.92 -2.62
N GLN A 180 25.36 5.98 -2.48
CA GLN A 180 25.22 6.91 -1.36
C GLN A 180 23.92 7.70 -1.47
N THR A 181 23.55 8.15 -2.67
CA THR A 181 22.26 8.81 -2.90
C THR A 181 21.07 7.95 -2.43
N THR A 182 21.06 6.64 -2.73
CA THR A 182 20.00 5.73 -2.24
C THR A 182 20.01 5.58 -0.73
N ILE A 183 21.18 5.54 -0.10
CA ILE A 183 21.31 5.49 1.36
C ILE A 183 20.74 6.77 1.98
N ASP A 184 21.10 7.94 1.45
CA ASP A 184 20.66 9.23 1.97
C ASP A 184 19.13 9.41 1.83
N LEU A 185 18.56 9.01 0.69
CA LEU A 185 17.11 8.99 0.48
C LEU A 185 16.40 8.05 1.46
N THR A 186 16.98 6.88 1.75
CA THR A 186 16.41 5.92 2.69
C THR A 186 16.48 6.44 4.13
N ASN A 187 17.60 7.08 4.52
CA ASN A 187 17.73 7.73 5.83
C ASN A 187 16.72 8.86 6.00
N ALA A 188 16.56 9.73 5.00
CA ALA A 188 15.56 10.78 5.02
C ALA A 188 14.14 10.22 5.15
N LEU A 189 13.82 9.13 4.44
CA LEU A 189 12.54 8.44 4.56
C LEU A 189 12.29 7.92 6.00
N ILE A 190 13.32 7.33 6.62
CA ILE A 190 13.25 6.85 7.99
C ILE A 190 12.93 8.00 8.96
N GLU A 191 13.73 9.07 8.90
CA GLU A 191 13.64 10.18 9.83
C GLU A 191 12.36 11.00 9.66
N LEU A 192 11.99 11.31 8.42
CA LEU A 192 10.92 12.26 8.12
C LEU A 192 9.54 11.61 8.00
N ARG A 193 9.47 10.29 7.76
CA ARG A 193 8.19 9.60 7.53
C ARG A 193 8.02 8.33 8.36
N LEU A 194 8.92 7.34 8.29
CA LEU A 194 8.67 6.05 8.94
C LEU A 194 8.66 6.16 10.48
N ASN A 195 9.63 6.85 11.08
CA ASN A 195 9.69 6.99 12.54
C ASN A 195 8.50 7.82 13.09
N PRO A 196 8.15 8.99 12.53
CA PRO A 196 6.97 9.71 12.99
C PRO A 196 5.66 8.94 12.72
N PHE A 197 5.58 8.19 11.61
CA PHE A 197 4.39 7.39 11.30
C PHE A 197 4.20 6.22 12.28
N GLU A 198 5.26 5.47 12.59
CA GLU A 198 5.23 4.46 13.65
C GLU A 198 4.76 5.06 14.96
N HIS A 199 5.37 6.18 15.35
CA HIS A 199 5.03 6.87 16.60
C HIS A 199 3.55 7.23 16.62
N ASN A 200 3.06 7.89 15.57
CA ASN A 200 1.67 8.30 15.44
C ASN A 200 0.70 7.13 15.52
N LEU A 201 0.99 6.02 14.81
CA LEU A 201 0.17 4.81 14.86
C LEU A 201 0.11 4.23 16.27
N ARG A 202 1.26 4.13 16.94
CA ARG A 202 1.34 3.54 18.28
C ARG A 202 0.68 4.41 19.34
N THR A 203 0.76 5.73 19.24
CA THR A 203 0.16 6.66 20.20
C THR A 203 -1.26 7.07 19.84
N GLY A 204 -1.76 6.69 18.67
CA GLY A 204 -3.06 7.16 18.15
C GLY A 204 -3.07 8.66 17.89
N THR A 205 -1.95 9.21 17.41
CA THR A 205 -1.82 10.64 17.07
C THR A 205 -2.26 10.86 15.62
N PRO A 206 -3.31 11.64 15.36
CA PRO A 206 -3.75 11.93 14.00
C PRO A 206 -2.78 12.90 13.31
N VAL A 207 -2.67 12.79 11.99
CA VAL A 207 -2.08 13.82 11.14
C VAL A 207 -3.20 14.65 10.54
N VAL A 208 -3.33 15.88 11.04
CA VAL A 208 -4.28 16.86 10.50
C VAL A 208 -3.57 17.66 9.41
N GLY A 209 -4.09 17.60 8.19
CA GLY A 209 -3.48 18.26 7.05
C GLY A 209 -3.59 19.79 7.08
N ASP A 210 -2.57 20.46 6.53
CA ASP A 210 -2.60 21.90 6.27
C ASP A 210 -3.68 22.21 5.23
N ARG A 211 -4.51 23.23 5.50
CA ARG A 211 -5.59 23.67 4.62
C ARG A 211 -5.16 24.77 3.64
N THR A 212 -3.87 25.05 3.55
CA THR A 212 -3.29 25.92 2.52
C THR A 212 -3.51 25.31 1.14
N VAL A 213 -4.15 26.07 0.25
CA VAL A 213 -4.41 25.66 -1.13
C VAL A 213 -3.11 25.55 -1.91
N VAL A 214 -2.92 24.43 -2.61
CA VAL A 214 -1.83 24.19 -3.54
C VAL A 214 -2.36 23.98 -4.96
N PRO A 215 -1.52 24.18 -6.00
CA PRO A 215 -1.90 23.86 -7.37
C PRO A 215 -2.37 22.41 -7.51
N PHE A 216 -3.34 22.17 -8.39
CA PHE A 216 -3.82 20.83 -8.71
C PHE A 216 -2.67 19.84 -8.98
N ARG A 217 -2.79 18.66 -8.39
CA ARG A 217 -1.86 17.55 -8.57
C ARG A 217 -2.57 16.33 -9.17
N PRO A 218 -2.19 15.86 -10.37
CA PRO A 218 -2.82 14.69 -10.98
C PRO A 218 -2.56 13.40 -10.19
N GLU A 219 -1.55 13.37 -9.31
CA GLU A 219 -1.25 12.19 -8.50
C GLU A 219 -2.26 11.92 -7.38
N TRP A 220 -3.10 12.89 -7.02
CA TRP A 220 -4.11 12.72 -5.96
C TRP A 220 -5.08 11.58 -6.23
N ALA A 221 -5.47 11.37 -7.49
CA ALA A 221 -6.34 10.25 -7.87
C ALA A 221 -5.70 8.89 -7.52
N GLY A 222 -4.43 8.69 -7.90
CA GLY A 222 -3.71 7.45 -7.58
C GLY A 222 -3.42 7.28 -6.08
N GLU A 223 -3.15 8.38 -5.37
CA GLU A 223 -3.02 8.38 -3.90
C GLU A 223 -4.32 7.97 -3.21
N ALA A 224 -5.46 8.48 -3.69
CA ALA A 224 -6.78 8.13 -3.20
C ALA A 224 -7.15 6.67 -3.52
N GLU A 225 -6.85 6.18 -4.72
CA GLU A 225 -7.06 4.78 -5.10
C GLU A 225 -6.33 3.81 -4.16
N ARG A 226 -5.06 4.07 -3.82
CA ARG A 226 -4.31 3.26 -2.85
C ARG A 226 -4.93 3.30 -1.47
N ALA A 227 -5.37 4.47 -1.03
CA ALA A 227 -6.02 4.62 0.27
C ALA A 227 -7.40 3.92 0.31
N CYS A 228 -8.21 4.02 -0.75
CA CYS A 228 -9.46 3.30 -0.91
C CYS A 228 -9.24 1.77 -0.87
N ALA A 229 -8.18 1.26 -1.52
CA ALA A 229 -7.83 -0.15 -1.49
C ALA A 229 -7.46 -0.62 -0.07
N ARG A 230 -6.69 0.18 0.69
CA ARG A 230 -6.37 -0.09 2.11
C ARG A 230 -7.62 -0.07 2.98
N LEU A 231 -8.50 0.93 2.82
CA LEU A 231 -9.77 0.98 3.54
C LEU A 231 -10.61 -0.26 3.24
N ARG A 232 -10.74 -0.67 1.97
CA ARG A 232 -11.47 -1.88 1.55
C ARG A 232 -10.90 -3.13 2.20
N HIS A 233 -9.57 -3.25 2.23
CA HIS A 233 -8.88 -4.37 2.89
C HIS A 233 -9.24 -4.45 4.38
N VAL A 234 -9.31 -3.30 5.07
CA VAL A 234 -9.64 -3.23 6.51
C VAL A 234 -11.12 -3.52 6.78
N VAL A 235 -12.03 -2.82 6.11
CA VAL A 235 -13.47 -2.89 6.46
C VAL A 235 -14.17 -4.10 5.82
N GLY A 236 -13.67 -4.59 4.69
CA GLY A 236 -14.24 -5.70 3.92
C GLY A 236 -15.67 -5.41 3.47
N GLU A 237 -16.52 -6.43 3.53
CA GLU A 237 -17.94 -6.38 3.12
C GLU A 237 -18.84 -5.45 3.98
N ILE A 238 -18.29 -4.81 5.02
CA ILE A 238 -19.04 -3.80 5.78
C ILE A 238 -19.30 -2.57 4.92
N ALA A 239 -18.32 -2.18 4.09
CA ALA A 239 -18.47 -1.05 3.18
C ALA A 239 -19.20 -1.47 1.91
N THR A 240 -20.30 -0.81 1.60
CA THR A 240 -21.00 -0.99 0.32
C THR A 240 -20.23 -0.27 -0.79
N ARG A 241 -19.61 0.87 -0.48
CA ARG A 241 -18.72 1.62 -1.38
C ARG A 241 -17.69 2.44 -0.61
N ILE A 242 -16.61 2.79 -1.31
CA ILE A 242 -15.52 3.62 -0.80
C ILE A 242 -15.09 4.52 -1.96
N ASP A 243 -15.12 5.83 -1.74
CA ASP A 243 -15.01 6.83 -2.79
C ASP A 243 -14.04 7.94 -2.42
N HIS A 244 -13.31 8.45 -3.41
CA HIS A 244 -12.56 9.70 -3.32
C HIS A 244 -13.53 10.87 -3.47
N VAL A 245 -13.59 11.73 -2.46
CA VAL A 245 -14.51 12.87 -2.38
C VAL A 245 -13.74 14.15 -2.07
N GLY A 246 -14.46 15.26 -1.92
CA GLY A 246 -13.87 16.56 -1.56
C GLY A 246 -13.12 17.23 -2.71
N PRO A 247 -12.37 18.32 -2.40
CA PRO A 247 -11.72 19.14 -3.41
C PRO A 247 -10.72 18.38 -4.29
N THR A 248 -9.94 17.46 -3.70
CA THR A 248 -8.88 16.74 -4.42
C THR A 248 -9.42 15.70 -5.41
N ALA A 249 -10.72 15.38 -5.35
CA ALA A 249 -11.41 14.54 -6.33
C ALA A 249 -11.84 15.31 -7.59
N VAL A 250 -11.72 16.65 -7.60
CA VAL A 250 -12.10 17.49 -8.74
C VAL A 250 -10.89 17.71 -9.66
N ASP A 251 -10.96 17.19 -10.88
CA ASP A 251 -9.88 17.34 -11.85
C ASP A 251 -9.54 18.81 -12.14
N GLY A 252 -8.24 19.11 -12.15
CA GLY A 252 -7.68 20.44 -12.38
C GLY A 252 -7.90 21.48 -11.26
N LEU A 253 -8.50 21.11 -10.12
CA LEU A 253 -8.88 22.07 -9.08
C LEU A 253 -7.74 22.26 -8.07
N ASP A 254 -7.37 23.52 -7.83
CA ASP A 254 -6.45 23.87 -6.74
C ASP A 254 -7.14 23.64 -5.39
N ALA A 255 -6.47 22.91 -4.49
CA ALA A 255 -7.05 22.42 -3.26
C ALA A 255 -6.00 22.30 -2.15
N PRO A 256 -6.42 22.25 -0.88
CA PRO A 256 -5.56 21.71 0.18
C PRO A 256 -5.03 20.32 -0.17
N ASP A 257 -3.76 20.04 0.14
CA ASP A 257 -3.14 18.71 -0.08
C ASP A 257 -3.60 17.71 1.01
N VAL A 258 -4.91 17.47 1.06
CA VAL A 258 -5.58 16.55 1.98
C VAL A 258 -6.56 15.72 1.17
N ILE A 259 -6.42 14.40 1.22
CA ILE A 259 -7.35 13.49 0.54
C ILE A 259 -8.53 13.22 1.45
N ASP A 260 -9.74 13.49 0.96
CA ASP A 260 -10.98 13.17 1.65
C ASP A 260 -11.59 11.90 1.04
N LEU A 261 -11.86 10.90 1.86
CA LEU A 261 -12.48 9.64 1.45
C LEU A 261 -13.79 9.42 2.20
N GLN A 262 -14.77 8.80 1.53
CA GLN A 262 -16.02 8.37 2.15
C GLN A 262 -16.12 6.85 2.12
N VAL A 263 -16.31 6.23 3.29
CA VAL A 263 -16.74 4.85 3.44
C VAL A 263 -18.25 4.85 3.65
N THR A 264 -18.99 4.31 2.68
CA THR A 264 -20.44 4.16 2.81
C THR A 264 -20.76 2.77 3.32
N VAL A 265 -21.71 2.70 4.25
CA VAL A 265 -22.21 1.47 4.85
C VAL A 265 -23.73 1.45 4.85
N ARG A 266 -24.33 0.28 5.08
CA ARG A 266 -25.79 0.11 4.96
C ARG A 266 -26.61 0.90 5.99
N ASP A 267 -26.12 0.98 7.23
CA ASP A 267 -26.89 1.51 8.36
C ASP A 267 -25.98 1.98 9.52
N ALA A 268 -26.58 2.62 10.52
CA ALA A 268 -25.87 3.13 11.70
C ALA A 268 -25.10 2.05 12.49
N PRO A 269 -25.62 0.82 12.72
CA PRO A 269 -24.82 -0.27 13.29
C PRO A 269 -23.55 -0.60 12.48
N ALA A 270 -23.65 -0.60 11.15
CA ALA A 270 -22.49 -0.82 10.29
C ALA A 270 -21.47 0.34 10.35
N VAL A 271 -21.91 1.58 10.63
CA VAL A 271 -21.00 2.71 10.88
C VAL A 271 -20.09 2.41 12.07
N GLU A 272 -20.67 2.04 13.22
CA GLU A 272 -19.87 1.74 14.42
C GLU A 272 -18.94 0.53 14.22
N ALA A 273 -19.39 -0.48 13.48
CA ALA A 273 -18.54 -1.63 13.13
C ALA A 273 -17.36 -1.23 12.22
N ALA A 274 -17.58 -0.36 11.23
CA ALA A 274 -16.52 0.16 10.38
C ALA A 274 -15.55 1.04 11.17
N LEU A 275 -16.04 1.94 12.03
CA LEU A 275 -15.21 2.77 12.93
C LEU A 275 -14.30 1.92 13.80
N ALA A 276 -14.83 0.85 14.43
CA ALA A 276 -14.03 -0.03 15.27
C ALA A 276 -12.89 -0.71 14.50
N LYS A 277 -13.16 -1.20 13.28
CA LYS A 277 -12.12 -1.80 12.43
C LYS A 277 -11.07 -0.78 11.98
N LEU A 278 -11.50 0.40 11.55
CA LEU A 278 -10.59 1.46 11.09
C LEU A 278 -9.71 1.96 12.24
N THR A 279 -10.26 2.14 13.45
CA THR A 279 -9.45 2.48 14.63
C THR A 279 -8.44 1.39 14.97
N GLY A 280 -8.83 0.11 14.87
CA GLY A 280 -7.88 -1.01 15.03
C GLY A 280 -6.77 -1.04 13.98
N ALA A 281 -6.99 -0.46 12.80
CA ALA A 281 -6.02 -0.35 11.72
C ALA A 281 -5.21 0.97 11.72
N GLY A 282 -5.36 1.79 12.76
CA GLY A 282 -4.55 3.01 12.92
C GLY A 282 -5.16 4.30 12.37
N TYR A 283 -6.45 4.31 11.99
CA TYR A 283 -7.18 5.54 11.70
C TYR A 283 -7.73 6.14 13.01
N VAL A 284 -7.43 7.41 13.27
CA VAL A 284 -7.75 8.06 14.56
C VAL A 284 -9.04 8.83 14.47
N ARG A 285 -10.04 8.48 15.29
CA ARG A 285 -11.34 9.16 15.33
C ARG A 285 -11.21 10.61 15.82
N ASP A 286 -11.74 11.54 15.04
CA ASP A 286 -11.90 12.94 15.45
C ASP A 286 -13.09 13.06 16.41
N ARG A 287 -12.81 13.28 17.68
CA ARG A 287 -13.85 13.42 18.71
C ARG A 287 -14.47 14.82 18.76
N SER A 288 -13.90 15.78 18.04
CA SER A 288 -14.46 17.14 17.92
C SER A 288 -15.47 17.24 16.78
N SER A 289 -15.45 16.27 15.86
CA SER A 289 -16.41 16.18 14.75
C SER A 289 -17.74 15.61 15.21
N GLU A 290 -18.83 16.26 14.81
CA GLU A 290 -20.19 15.74 14.99
C GLU A 290 -20.48 14.53 14.07
N GLN A 291 -19.77 14.44 12.94
CA GLN A 291 -19.85 13.33 12.00
C GLN A 291 -18.78 12.26 12.30
N PRO A 292 -19.02 10.99 11.95
CA PRO A 292 -18.02 9.92 12.03
C PRO A 292 -16.83 10.18 11.09
N LEU A 293 -15.82 10.87 11.61
CA LEU A 293 -14.62 11.29 10.89
C LEU A 293 -13.38 10.66 11.53
N LEU A 294 -12.47 10.15 10.71
CA LEU A 294 -11.15 9.68 11.14
C LEU A 294 -10.04 10.35 10.34
N HIS A 295 -8.87 10.46 10.96
CA HIS A 295 -7.64 10.96 10.35
C HIS A 295 -6.62 9.84 10.22
N TRP A 296 -5.80 9.88 9.18
CA TRP A 296 -4.66 8.98 9.03
C TRP A 296 -3.45 9.40 9.87
N CYS A 297 -2.50 8.50 10.06
CA CYS A 297 -1.32 8.71 10.93
C CYS A 297 -0.02 9.01 10.14
N ASP A 298 -0.02 8.90 8.81
CA ASP A 298 1.17 9.15 7.97
C ASP A 298 1.44 10.66 7.84
N PRO A 299 2.60 11.16 8.33
CA PRO A 299 2.90 12.59 8.32
C PRO A 299 3.04 13.18 6.91
N ALA A 300 3.33 12.37 5.89
CA ALA A 300 3.52 12.86 4.53
C ALA A 300 2.24 12.84 3.69
N ARG A 301 1.20 12.15 4.16
CA ARG A 301 -0.07 11.99 3.44
C ARG A 301 -1.25 12.12 4.40
N PRO A 302 -1.60 13.36 4.79
CA PRO A 302 -2.81 13.61 5.57
C PRO A 302 -4.04 13.16 4.78
N LEU A 303 -4.93 12.47 5.47
CA LEU A 303 -6.13 11.89 4.88
C LEU A 303 -7.26 11.90 5.89
N GLU A 304 -8.44 12.29 5.43
CA GLU A 304 -9.68 12.29 6.19
C GLU A 304 -10.62 11.20 5.66
N VAL A 305 -11.22 10.42 6.56
CA VAL A 305 -12.18 9.36 6.22
C VAL A 305 -13.49 9.63 6.93
N SER A 306 -14.55 9.93 6.17
CA SER A 306 -15.91 9.92 6.69
C SER A 306 -16.50 8.50 6.59
N VAL A 307 -17.28 8.11 7.60
CA VAL A 307 -18.07 6.87 7.56
C VAL A 307 -19.55 7.23 7.65
N VAL A 308 -20.31 6.90 6.61
CA VAL A 308 -21.68 7.42 6.42
C VAL A 308 -22.63 6.28 6.06
N ALA A 309 -23.84 6.28 6.62
CA ALA A 309 -24.88 5.31 6.27
C ALA A 309 -25.60 5.71 4.97
N GLU A 310 -26.12 4.75 4.21
CA GLU A 310 -26.82 5.01 2.93
C GLU A 310 -28.07 5.88 3.09
N ASP A 311 -28.73 5.84 4.25
CA ASP A 311 -29.89 6.66 4.57
C ASP A 311 -29.54 8.04 5.14
N ASP A 312 -28.25 8.33 5.36
CA ASP A 312 -27.79 9.63 5.82
C ASP A 312 -27.86 10.65 4.67
N PRO A 313 -28.48 11.82 4.86
CA PRO A 313 -28.53 12.86 3.84
C PRO A 313 -27.16 13.28 3.30
N GLU A 314 -26.11 13.21 4.13
CA GLU A 314 -24.73 13.55 3.78
C GLU A 314 -24.10 12.56 2.79
N HIS A 315 -24.64 11.34 2.70
CA HIS A 315 -24.13 10.29 1.84
C HIS A 315 -24.01 10.74 0.37
N GLU A 316 -25.10 11.22 -0.22
CA GLU A 316 -25.10 11.62 -1.63
C GLU A 316 -24.39 12.97 -1.85
N PHE A 317 -24.34 13.84 -0.83
CA PHE A 317 -23.74 15.17 -0.97
C PHE A 317 -22.27 15.04 -1.36
N ALA A 318 -21.47 14.32 -0.56
CA ALA A 318 -20.05 14.15 -0.82
C ALA A 318 -19.74 13.49 -2.18
N LEU A 319 -20.64 12.60 -2.64
CA LEU A 319 -20.47 11.84 -3.89
C LEU A 319 -20.77 12.66 -5.15
N LEU A 320 -21.74 13.58 -5.06
CA LEU A 320 -22.14 14.40 -6.20
C LEU A 320 -21.25 15.64 -6.37
N MET A 321 -20.58 16.09 -5.30
CA MET A 321 -19.79 17.32 -5.31
C MET A 321 -18.79 17.40 -6.44
N ALA A 322 -17.98 16.34 -6.63
CA ALA A 322 -16.90 16.38 -7.59
C ALA A 322 -17.41 16.49 -9.03
N GLU A 323 -18.49 15.77 -9.36
CA GLU A 323 -19.15 15.82 -10.65
C GLU A 323 -19.79 17.20 -10.89
N VAL A 324 -20.51 17.74 -9.90
CA VAL A 324 -21.22 19.02 -10.03
C VAL A 324 -20.23 20.18 -10.18
N ILE A 325 -19.18 20.24 -9.35
CA ILE A 325 -18.13 21.27 -9.46
C ILE A 325 -17.37 21.12 -10.79
N GLY A 326 -17.06 19.88 -11.19
CA GLY A 326 -16.36 19.61 -12.44
C GLY A 326 -17.12 20.07 -13.68
N ALA A 327 -18.47 19.98 -13.65
CA ALA A 327 -19.32 20.30 -14.79
C ALA A 327 -19.75 21.78 -14.88
N ASP A 328 -19.67 22.54 -13.78
CA ASP A 328 -20.12 23.95 -13.72
C ASP A 328 -18.96 24.92 -13.43
N PRO A 329 -18.51 25.69 -14.44
CA PRO A 329 -17.45 26.68 -14.26
C PRO A 329 -17.75 27.76 -13.21
N GLY A 330 -19.02 28.14 -13.02
CA GLY A 330 -19.44 29.12 -12.03
C GLY A 330 -19.31 28.57 -10.62
N ALA A 331 -19.83 27.36 -10.40
CA ALA A 331 -19.69 26.64 -9.12
C ALA A 331 -18.22 26.41 -8.77
N ARG A 332 -17.39 26.07 -9.77
CA ARG A 332 -15.95 25.89 -9.60
C ARG A 332 -15.25 27.16 -9.13
N ALA A 333 -15.54 28.31 -9.75
CA ALA A 333 -14.93 29.57 -9.38
C ALA A 333 -15.28 29.97 -7.94
N GLU A 334 -16.56 29.84 -7.56
CA GLU A 334 -17.03 30.13 -6.20
C GLU A 334 -16.40 29.19 -5.17
N TYR A 335 -16.30 27.89 -5.49
CA TYR A 335 -15.66 26.92 -4.61
C TYR A 335 -14.17 27.21 -4.40
N SER A 336 -13.44 27.58 -5.47
CA SER A 336 -12.04 28.00 -5.36
C SER A 336 -11.86 29.23 -4.46
N GLU A 337 -12.75 30.22 -4.53
CA GLU A 337 -12.70 31.38 -3.63
C GLU A 337 -12.91 30.98 -2.17
N ILE A 338 -13.84 30.06 -1.91
CA ILE A 338 -14.13 29.56 -0.56
C ILE A 338 -12.94 28.77 -0.01
N LEU A 339 -12.32 27.89 -0.81
CA LEU A 339 -11.13 27.16 -0.42
C LEU A 339 -9.97 28.11 -0.08
N GLY A 340 -9.79 29.19 -0.86
CA GLY A 340 -8.77 30.20 -0.60
C GLY A 340 -8.95 30.96 0.72
N ARG A 341 -10.16 30.98 1.30
CA ARG A 341 -10.43 31.54 2.64
C ARG A 341 -10.09 30.57 3.78
N ALA A 342 -9.79 29.31 3.48
CA ALA A 342 -9.47 28.25 4.45
C ALA A 342 -10.52 28.06 5.56
N ASN A 343 -11.81 28.30 5.26
CA ASN A 343 -12.90 28.20 6.24
C ASN A 343 -13.75 26.93 6.03
N ARG A 344 -13.50 25.91 6.85
CA ARG A 344 -14.14 24.58 6.75
C ARG A 344 -15.67 24.61 6.86
N GLU A 345 -16.22 25.47 7.72
CA GLU A 345 -17.67 25.58 7.88
C GLU A 345 -18.32 26.21 6.64
N GLU A 346 -17.65 27.19 6.05
CA GLU A 346 -18.11 27.85 4.82
C GLU A 346 -18.03 26.89 3.62
N THR A 347 -16.92 26.15 3.48
CA THR A 347 -16.76 25.09 2.46
C THR A 347 -17.90 24.08 2.55
N ARG A 348 -18.14 23.50 3.73
CA ARG A 348 -19.22 22.50 3.93
C ARG A 348 -20.62 23.07 3.72
N ARG A 349 -20.85 24.34 4.05
CA ARG A 349 -22.15 24.99 3.82
C ARG A 349 -22.41 25.19 2.34
N PHE A 350 -21.38 25.61 1.59
CA PHE A 350 -21.47 25.76 0.15
C PHE A 350 -21.72 24.42 -0.55
N GLU A 351 -20.97 23.38 -0.17
CA GLU A 351 -21.13 22.01 -0.69
C GLU A 351 -22.56 21.51 -0.54
N ARG A 352 -23.15 21.66 0.64
CA ARG A 352 -24.56 21.31 0.89
C ARG A 352 -25.53 22.09 0.02
N THR A 353 -25.34 23.41 -0.08
CA THR A 353 -26.22 24.29 -0.86
C THR A 353 -26.21 23.93 -2.35
N LEU A 354 -25.02 23.66 -2.91
CA LEU A 354 -24.83 23.31 -4.31
C LEU A 354 -25.52 21.98 -4.65
N CYS A 355 -25.36 20.96 -3.81
CA CYS A 355 -25.98 19.66 -4.02
C CYS A 355 -27.51 19.70 -3.86
N GLU A 356 -28.03 20.44 -2.88
CA GLU A 356 -29.47 20.65 -2.75
C GLU A 356 -30.08 21.31 -3.99
N ALA A 357 -29.37 22.28 -4.59
CA ALA A 357 -29.79 22.90 -5.85
C ALA A 357 -29.77 21.91 -7.02
N SER A 358 -28.73 21.05 -7.11
CA SER A 358 -28.63 20.00 -8.14
C SER A 358 -29.75 18.95 -8.02
N ARG A 359 -30.12 18.54 -6.79
CA ARG A 359 -31.24 17.61 -6.55
C ARG A 359 -32.59 18.17 -6.99
N ARG A 360 -32.82 19.49 -6.83
CA ARG A 360 -34.09 20.14 -7.24
C ARG A 360 -34.22 20.32 -8.76
N GLY A 361 -33.12 20.17 -9.50
CA GLY A 361 -33.08 20.31 -10.96
C GLY A 361 -33.17 18.99 -11.75
N ARG A 362 -33.14 17.83 -11.07
CA ARG A 362 -33.35 16.49 -11.66
C ARG A 362 -34.79 16.03 -11.48
#